data_AF-A0A1Y1XCB3-F1
#
_entry.id   AF-A0A1Y1XCB3-F1
#
_cell.length_a   1.000
_cell.length_b   1.000
_cell.length_c   1.000
_cell.angle_alpha   90.00
_cell.angle_beta   90.00
_cell.angle_gamma   90.00
#
_symmetry.space_group_name_H-M   'P 1'
#
loop_
_entity.id
_entity.type
_entity.pdbx_description
1 polymer ?
#
loop_
_entity_poly.entity_id
_entity_poly.type
_entity_poly.pdbx_seq_one_letter_code
_entity_poly.pdbx_strand_id
1 'polypeptide(L)'
;MKYILGLLLVLLVNNIEASTPKCSDCTVYATGKDGTSWGWENDSFCKLPSKCYSTTTKKSSIVKTKSTYINKKTTTSTKDSDKSTTQKVTTSNKTTVVTSNKSTTIKISTTTDKNETTTNVSSTTVTSTVASPMQTDANGKLICNECNVESTGGDGSLWGFENEKSCIVDATKCNIKTDTTNQAANNTTTTTKQERGKDGILICSTCEYTRIDDDTTTWNTENGEDCRVIGSRCGFNKTPHPWCSGCVVTATGEDGALYGWESQASCLINEIDCGFVDKKNNSHVETESSAIAERYVNLYYVIATLLTLFIVRGF
;
A
#
# COMPACT_ATOMS: atom_id res chain seq x y z
N MET A 1 17.49 3.90 -52.39
CA MET A 1 17.12 4.97 -51.44
C MET A 1 16.14 4.51 -50.34
N LYS A 2 16.13 3.24 -49.91
CA LYS A 2 15.19 2.75 -48.86
C LYS A 2 15.75 2.80 -47.43
N TYR A 3 17.06 2.97 -47.27
CA TYR A 3 17.73 2.95 -45.95
C TYR A 3 17.85 4.32 -45.28
N ILE A 4 17.59 5.42 -45.99
CA ILE A 4 17.71 6.78 -45.42
C ILE A 4 16.50 7.15 -44.55
N LEU A 5 15.32 6.59 -44.83
CA LEU A 5 14.09 6.90 -44.09
C LEU A 5 14.05 6.25 -42.68
N GLY A 6 14.70 5.09 -42.51
CA GLY A 6 14.76 4.40 -41.22
C GLY A 6 15.65 5.10 -40.19
N LEU A 7 16.74 5.74 -40.65
CA LEU A 7 17.65 6.46 -39.76
C LEU A 7 17.03 7.77 -39.23
N LEU A 8 16.13 8.39 -39.99
CA LEU A 8 15.48 9.64 -39.60
C LEU A 8 14.41 9.43 -38.51
N LEU A 9 13.77 8.25 -38.46
CA LEU A 9 12.71 7.97 -37.49
C LEU A 9 13.26 7.70 -36.07
N VAL A 10 14.44 7.07 -35.95
CA VAL A 10 15.08 6.79 -34.66
C VAL A 10 15.55 8.09 -33.96
N LEU A 11 15.91 9.11 -34.72
CA LEU A 11 16.30 10.42 -34.18
C LEU A 11 15.13 11.24 -33.64
N LEU A 12 13.89 10.97 -34.08
CA LEU A 12 12.71 11.72 -33.63
C LEU A 12 12.15 11.25 -32.28
N VAL A 13 12.44 10.03 -31.83
CA VAL A 13 11.86 9.48 -30.57
C VAL A 13 12.67 9.89 -29.34
N ASN A 14 13.93 10.31 -29.49
CA ASN A 14 14.82 10.62 -28.37
C ASN A 14 14.60 12.03 -27.75
N ASN A 15 13.66 12.83 -28.27
CA ASN A 15 13.47 14.23 -27.83
C ASN A 15 12.12 14.52 -27.19
N ILE A 16 11.41 13.49 -26.73
CA ILE A 16 10.19 13.70 -25.95
C ILE A 16 10.61 13.98 -24.50
N GLU A 17 11.03 15.22 -24.23
CA GLU A 17 11.06 15.73 -22.85
C GLU A 17 9.63 15.64 -22.29
N ALA A 18 9.43 14.71 -21.35
CA ALA A 18 8.16 14.62 -20.65
C ALA A 18 7.91 15.95 -19.93
N SER A 19 6.90 16.69 -20.39
CA SER A 19 6.50 17.95 -19.76
C SER A 19 5.89 17.66 -18.39
N THR A 20 6.71 17.63 -17.35
CA THR A 20 6.25 17.45 -15.97
C THR A 20 5.63 18.75 -15.46
N PRO A 21 4.43 18.71 -14.84
CA PRO A 21 3.81 19.89 -14.26
C PRO A 21 4.68 20.49 -13.15
N LYS A 22 4.66 21.82 -13.01
CA LYS A 22 5.42 22.56 -11.99
C LYS A 22 4.52 22.89 -10.82
N CYS A 23 4.99 22.68 -9.58
CA CYS A 23 4.23 23.07 -8.40
C CYS A 23 4.21 24.61 -8.24
N SER A 24 3.10 25.14 -7.76
CA SER A 24 2.97 26.52 -7.34
C SER A 24 3.44 26.71 -5.89
N ASP A 25 3.20 25.72 -5.02
CA ASP A 25 3.67 25.68 -3.62
C ASP A 25 5.11 25.10 -3.51
N CYS A 26 5.80 25.44 -2.42
CA CYS A 26 7.17 25.00 -2.10
C CYS A 26 7.23 23.86 -1.07
N THR A 27 6.11 23.17 -0.81
CA THR A 27 6.06 22.03 0.11
C THR A 27 6.71 20.80 -0.51
N VAL A 28 7.80 20.33 0.10
CA VAL A 28 8.54 19.14 -0.34
C VAL A 28 7.82 17.88 0.14
N TYR A 29 7.44 17.01 -0.81
CA TYR A 29 6.87 15.70 -0.53
C TYR A 29 7.91 14.59 -0.70
N ALA A 30 8.71 14.64 -1.76
CA ALA A 30 9.77 13.66 -2.04
C ALA A 30 11.00 14.32 -2.68
N THR A 31 12.15 13.66 -2.60
CA THR A 31 13.38 14.06 -3.30
C THR A 31 13.85 12.92 -4.19
N GLY A 32 14.01 13.19 -5.48
CA GLY A 32 14.49 12.24 -6.47
C GLY A 32 15.98 11.92 -6.29
N LYS A 33 16.44 10.80 -6.88
CA LYS A 33 17.86 10.41 -6.87
C LYS A 33 18.78 11.44 -7.54
N ASP A 34 18.23 12.24 -8.44
CA ASP A 34 18.91 13.36 -9.12
C ASP A 34 18.99 14.64 -8.25
N GLY A 35 18.48 14.60 -7.01
CA GLY A 35 18.41 15.74 -6.11
C GLY A 35 17.27 16.70 -6.40
N THR A 36 16.38 16.39 -7.35
CA THR A 36 15.20 17.22 -7.60
C THR A 36 14.15 17.01 -6.53
N SER A 37 13.61 18.08 -5.98
CA SER A 37 12.48 18.03 -5.05
C SER A 37 11.16 18.03 -5.81
N TRP A 38 10.22 17.25 -5.29
CA TRP A 38 8.88 17.07 -5.84
C TRP A 38 7.83 17.39 -4.78
N GLY A 39 6.70 17.93 -5.23
CA GLY A 39 5.54 18.25 -4.41
C GLY A 39 4.29 17.54 -4.92
N TRP A 40 3.24 17.58 -4.11
CA TRP A 40 1.91 17.08 -4.46
C TRP A 40 0.93 18.26 -4.50
N GLU A 41 0.39 18.57 -5.67
CA GLU A 41 -0.54 19.70 -5.84
C GLU A 41 -1.62 19.36 -6.87
N ASN A 42 -2.87 19.71 -6.58
CA ASN A 42 -4.03 19.44 -7.44
C ASN A 42 -4.12 17.98 -7.89
N ASP A 43 -3.96 17.05 -6.93
CA ASP A 43 -4.00 15.60 -7.15
C ASP A 43 -2.97 15.07 -8.17
N SER A 44 -1.85 15.78 -8.34
CA SER A 44 -0.79 15.41 -9.28
C SER A 44 0.60 15.62 -8.68
N PHE A 45 1.54 14.75 -9.10
CA PHE A 45 2.96 14.89 -8.78
C PHE A 45 3.57 15.99 -9.64
N CYS A 46 4.20 16.98 -9.01
CA CYS A 46 4.77 18.12 -9.71
C CYS A 46 6.21 18.40 -9.28
N LYS A 47 7.01 18.95 -10.19
CA LYS A 47 8.40 19.30 -9.93
C LYS A 47 8.46 20.67 -9.26
N LEU A 48 9.20 20.78 -8.15
CA LEU A 48 9.33 22.04 -7.44
C LEU A 48 10.22 23.02 -8.23
N PRO A 49 9.79 24.27 -8.44
CA PRO A 49 10.58 25.25 -9.18
C PRO A 49 11.83 25.69 -8.38
N SER A 50 12.90 26.06 -9.09
CA SER A 50 14.19 26.46 -8.50
C SER A 50 14.08 27.58 -7.44
N LYS A 51 13.07 28.45 -7.54
CA LYS A 51 12.76 29.48 -6.54
C LYS A 51 12.55 28.92 -5.13
N CYS A 52 12.01 27.71 -5.00
CA CYS A 52 11.75 27.05 -3.71
C CYS A 52 13.03 26.62 -2.97
N TYR A 53 14.17 26.55 -3.67
CA TYR A 53 15.46 26.16 -3.09
C TYR A 53 16.23 27.38 -2.52
N SER A 54 15.74 28.60 -2.74
CA SER A 54 16.51 29.82 -2.51
C SER A 54 16.39 30.39 -1.09
N THR A 55 15.62 29.75 -0.21
CA THR A 55 15.38 30.23 1.17
C THR A 55 16.10 29.39 2.21
N THR A 56 17.39 29.12 2.00
CA THR A 56 18.27 28.88 3.13
C THR A 56 18.44 30.21 3.86
N THR A 57 18.18 30.23 5.17
CA THR A 57 18.33 31.35 6.11
C THR A 57 17.13 32.26 6.38
N LYS A 58 15.94 31.70 6.63
CA LYS A 58 15.13 32.22 7.76
C LYS A 58 14.60 31.07 8.60
N LYS A 59 15.03 31.08 9.86
CA LYS A 59 14.65 30.21 10.97
C LYS A 59 13.12 30.08 10.98
N SER A 60 12.60 28.98 10.45
CA SER A 60 11.17 28.68 10.49
C SER A 60 10.80 28.38 11.94
N SER A 61 10.16 29.36 12.57
CA SER A 61 9.45 29.18 13.83
C SER A 61 8.37 28.12 13.62
N ILE A 62 8.49 27.01 14.34
CA ILE A 62 7.51 25.94 14.45
C ILE A 62 6.15 26.56 14.82
N VAL A 63 5.28 26.74 13.82
CA VAL A 63 3.86 27.00 14.07
C VAL A 63 3.26 25.66 14.44
N LYS A 64 3.03 25.46 15.74
CA LYS A 64 2.17 24.39 16.26
C LYS A 64 0.76 24.63 15.74
N THR A 65 0.39 23.95 14.66
CA THR A 65 -1.01 23.87 14.24
C THR A 65 -1.75 23.04 15.30
N LYS A 66 -2.48 23.73 16.19
CA LYS A 66 -3.48 23.08 17.06
C LYS A 66 -4.54 22.46 16.16
N SER A 67 -4.51 21.14 16.03
CA SER A 67 -5.62 20.35 15.51
C SER A 67 -6.85 20.65 16.37
N THR A 68 -7.80 21.39 15.78
CA THR A 68 -9.11 21.64 16.39
C THR A 68 -10.05 20.65 15.74
N TYR A 69 -10.45 19.62 16.50
CA TYR A 69 -11.39 18.59 16.09
C TYR A 69 -12.76 19.25 15.86
N ILE A 70 -13.13 19.50 14.61
CA ILE A 70 -14.48 19.96 14.26
C ILE A 70 -15.36 18.71 14.18
N ASN A 71 -16.08 18.43 15.25
CA ASN A 71 -17.21 17.50 15.22
C ASN A 71 -18.31 18.09 14.33
N LYS A 72 -18.41 17.60 13.09
CA LYS A 72 -19.48 17.96 12.16
C LYS A 72 -20.77 17.26 12.59
N LYS A 73 -21.56 17.96 13.41
CA LYS A 73 -22.94 17.59 13.76
C LYS A 73 -23.81 17.72 12.51
N THR A 74 -24.25 16.58 11.98
CA THR A 74 -25.22 16.50 10.88
C THR A 74 -26.58 16.99 11.37
N THR A 75 -27.00 18.16 10.92
CA THR A 75 -28.34 18.70 11.17
C THR A 75 -29.24 18.34 10.00
N THR A 76 -30.21 17.47 10.24
CA THR A 76 -31.27 17.10 9.30
C THR A 76 -32.24 18.27 9.18
N SER A 77 -32.31 18.90 8.01
CA SER A 77 -33.33 19.91 7.69
C SER A 77 -34.54 19.22 7.08
N THR A 78 -35.64 19.20 7.83
CA THR A 78 -37.01 19.02 7.32
C THR A 78 -37.32 20.19 6.38
N LYS A 79 -37.87 19.90 5.19
CA LYS A 79 -38.42 20.89 4.26
C LYS A 79 -39.93 20.92 4.43
N ASP A 80 -40.45 22.06 4.87
CA ASP A 80 -41.85 22.41 4.73
C ASP A 80 -42.06 23.27 3.47
N SER A 81 -43.16 22.97 2.80
CA SER A 81 -43.76 23.69 1.68
C SER A 81 -44.26 25.07 2.13
N ASP A 82 -44.09 26.11 1.31
CA ASP A 82 -45.18 26.68 0.50
C ASP A 82 -44.84 27.98 -0.23
N LYS A 83 -45.53 28.14 -1.37
CA LYS A 83 -46.03 29.39 -1.98
C LYS A 83 -45.17 30.18 -2.97
N SER A 84 -45.48 29.93 -4.25
CA SER A 84 -45.90 30.86 -5.31
C SER A 84 -45.07 32.12 -5.60
N THR A 85 -44.58 32.26 -6.85
CA THR A 85 -45.02 33.32 -7.78
C THR A 85 -44.59 33.00 -9.22
N THR A 86 -45.52 33.20 -10.13
CA THR A 86 -45.52 33.10 -11.60
C THR A 86 -44.41 33.88 -12.29
N GLN A 87 -43.76 33.30 -13.31
CA GLN A 87 -43.47 34.02 -14.55
C GLN A 87 -43.34 33.08 -15.76
N LYS A 88 -43.81 33.62 -16.88
CA LYS A 88 -44.26 33.02 -18.13
C LYS A 88 -43.19 33.25 -19.19
N VAL A 89 -42.59 32.20 -19.75
CA VAL A 89 -41.94 32.27 -21.07
C VAL A 89 -42.14 30.97 -21.83
N THR A 90 -42.63 31.14 -23.05
CA THR A 90 -43.02 30.18 -24.08
C THR A 90 -41.79 29.71 -24.87
N THR A 91 -41.74 28.45 -25.31
CA THR A 91 -41.64 28.00 -26.72
C THR A 91 -40.92 26.64 -26.91
N SER A 92 -41.74 25.68 -27.37
CA SER A 92 -41.55 24.54 -28.29
C SER A 92 -40.38 23.53 -28.23
N ASN A 93 -40.84 22.29 -28.02
CA ASN A 93 -40.63 21.07 -28.81
C ASN A 93 -39.23 20.45 -28.93
N LYS A 94 -39.04 19.31 -28.24
CA LYS A 94 -38.67 18.05 -28.93
C LYS A 94 -39.08 16.84 -28.09
N THR A 95 -40.00 16.04 -28.64
CA THR A 95 -40.47 14.76 -28.12
C THR A 95 -39.35 13.73 -28.16
N THR A 96 -39.06 13.07 -27.04
CA THR A 96 -38.29 11.81 -27.01
C THR A 96 -39.00 10.87 -26.05
N VAL A 97 -39.54 9.78 -26.61
CA VAL A 97 -40.20 8.70 -25.91
C VAL A 97 -39.11 7.90 -25.19
N VAL A 98 -39.10 7.92 -23.86
CA VAL A 98 -38.29 7.00 -23.04
C VAL A 98 -39.24 6.18 -22.18
N THR A 99 -39.26 4.88 -22.48
CA THR A 99 -39.95 3.81 -21.76
C THR A 99 -39.42 3.73 -20.33
N SER A 100 -40.31 3.90 -19.36
CA SER A 100 -40.04 3.80 -17.94
C SER A 100 -39.88 2.34 -17.52
N ASN A 101 -38.67 1.97 -17.09
CA ASN A 101 -38.43 0.70 -16.41
C ASN A 101 -38.85 0.79 -14.95
N LYS A 102 -39.70 -0.16 -14.58
CA LYS A 102 -40.33 -0.38 -13.27
C LYS A 102 -39.26 -0.74 -12.24
N SER A 103 -39.05 0.14 -11.26
CA SER A 103 -38.19 -0.10 -10.10
C SER A 103 -38.86 -1.10 -9.15
N THR A 104 -38.27 -2.29 -9.03
CA THR A 104 -38.72 -3.34 -8.11
C THR A 104 -37.94 -3.22 -6.80
N THR A 105 -38.64 -2.92 -5.71
CA THR A 105 -38.10 -2.90 -4.35
C THR A 105 -37.73 -4.32 -3.91
N ILE A 106 -36.44 -4.61 -3.78
CA ILE A 106 -35.95 -5.86 -3.19
C ILE A 106 -35.84 -5.67 -1.67
N LYS A 107 -36.67 -6.41 -0.94
CA LYS A 107 -36.59 -6.59 0.52
C LYS A 107 -35.45 -7.57 0.80
N ILE A 108 -34.31 -7.07 1.27
CA ILE A 108 -33.21 -7.93 1.76
C ILE A 108 -33.55 -8.30 3.21
N SER A 109 -33.87 -9.57 3.41
CA SER A 109 -34.06 -10.19 4.72
C SER A 109 -32.72 -10.75 5.18
N THR A 110 -32.07 -10.08 6.14
CA THR A 110 -30.85 -10.57 6.80
C THR A 110 -31.23 -11.66 7.80
N THR A 111 -30.96 -12.91 7.47
CA THR A 111 -30.92 -14.03 8.41
C THR A 111 -29.52 -14.08 9.05
N THR A 112 -29.47 -13.80 10.35
CA THR A 112 -28.28 -13.92 11.19
C THR A 112 -28.12 -15.38 11.60
N ASP A 113 -27.21 -16.10 10.96
CA ASP A 113 -26.78 -17.42 11.45
C ASP A 113 -25.71 -17.24 12.54
N LYS A 114 -26.14 -17.47 13.78
CA LYS A 114 -25.27 -17.67 14.93
C LYS A 114 -24.57 -19.02 14.79
N ASN A 115 -23.26 -19.01 14.64
CA ASN A 115 -22.44 -20.14 15.08
C ASN A 115 -21.13 -19.62 15.68
N GLU A 116 -21.23 -19.19 16.94
CA GLU A 116 -20.14 -18.69 17.75
C GLU A 116 -19.56 -19.85 18.56
N THR A 117 -18.36 -20.30 18.19
CA THR A 117 -17.59 -21.29 18.95
C THR A 117 -16.86 -20.55 20.06
N THR A 118 -17.40 -20.65 21.28
CA THR A 118 -16.87 -20.02 22.48
C THR A 118 -15.50 -20.61 22.85
N THR A 119 -14.43 -19.89 22.57
CA THR A 119 -13.13 -20.11 23.23
C THR A 119 -13.13 -19.25 24.49
N ASN A 120 -13.15 -19.89 25.66
CA ASN A 120 -13.11 -19.22 26.96
C ASN A 120 -11.76 -18.52 27.16
N VAL A 121 -11.63 -17.29 26.68
CA VAL A 121 -10.61 -16.35 27.15
C VAL A 121 -11.17 -15.66 28.38
N SER A 122 -10.62 -16.03 29.54
CA SER A 122 -10.98 -15.45 30.83
C SER A 122 -10.55 -13.98 30.85
N SER A 123 -11.50 -13.07 30.57
CA SER A 123 -11.31 -11.64 30.70
C SER A 123 -11.18 -11.29 32.19
N THR A 124 -9.93 -11.08 32.61
CA THR A 124 -9.61 -10.65 33.97
C THR A 124 -9.74 -9.14 34.03
N THR A 125 -10.73 -8.65 34.78
CA THR A 125 -10.94 -7.21 35.04
C THR A 125 -9.77 -6.68 35.86
N VAL A 126 -8.89 -5.90 35.23
CA VAL A 126 -7.69 -5.35 35.87
C VAL A 126 -8.09 -4.15 36.73
N THR A 127 -7.96 -4.31 38.05
CA THR A 127 -8.13 -3.21 39.01
C THR A 127 -6.84 -2.42 39.05
N SER A 128 -6.84 -1.19 38.55
CA SER A 128 -5.67 -0.30 38.51
C SER A 128 -5.09 -0.10 39.91
N THR A 129 -4.07 -0.89 40.22
CA THR A 129 -3.22 -0.76 41.40
C THR A 129 -2.06 0.16 41.07
N VAL A 130 -1.61 0.92 42.06
CA VAL A 130 -0.59 1.97 41.95
C VAL A 130 0.62 1.48 41.16
N ALA A 131 0.93 2.16 40.05
CA ALA A 131 1.96 1.76 39.09
C ALA A 131 3.32 1.59 39.77
N SER A 132 3.79 0.35 39.83
CA SER A 132 5.14 0.03 40.29
C SER A 132 6.16 0.55 39.27
N PRO A 133 7.30 1.12 39.71
CA PRO A 133 8.30 1.64 38.77
C PRO A 133 8.81 0.52 37.83
N MET A 134 8.67 0.73 36.52
CA MET A 134 9.13 -0.21 35.50
C MET A 134 10.65 -0.38 35.56
N GLN A 135 11.11 -1.62 35.49
CA GLN A 135 12.53 -1.96 35.41
C GLN A 135 13.02 -1.91 33.96
N THR A 136 14.33 -1.79 33.79
CA THR A 136 15.00 -1.79 32.49
C THR A 136 15.99 -2.94 32.45
N ASP A 137 16.06 -3.68 31.34
CA ASP A 137 17.04 -4.75 31.16
C ASP A 137 18.46 -4.18 30.94
N ALA A 138 19.46 -5.07 30.82
CA ALA A 138 20.84 -4.68 30.56
C ALA A 138 21.04 -3.89 29.24
N ASN A 139 20.07 -3.95 28.32
CA ASN A 139 20.09 -3.26 27.03
C ASN A 139 19.29 -1.95 27.04
N GLY A 140 18.74 -1.54 28.18
CA GLY A 140 17.91 -0.34 28.30
C GLY A 140 16.50 -0.49 27.75
N LYS A 141 16.00 -1.72 27.54
CA LYS A 141 14.61 -2.02 27.19
C LYS A 141 13.75 -2.16 28.44
N LEU A 142 12.56 -1.57 28.43
CA LEU A 142 11.62 -1.65 29.55
C LEU A 142 11.11 -3.08 29.73
N ILE A 143 11.00 -3.55 30.96
CA ILE A 143 10.44 -4.86 31.32
C ILE A 143 9.01 -4.65 31.83
N CYS A 144 8.05 -5.42 31.32
CA CYS A 144 6.66 -5.35 31.76
C CYS A 144 6.54 -5.87 33.21
N ASN A 145 5.75 -5.18 34.03
CA ASN A 145 5.37 -5.67 35.34
C ASN A 145 4.31 -6.76 35.21
N GLU A 146 3.37 -6.57 34.28
CA GLU A 146 2.34 -7.53 33.95
C GLU A 146 2.82 -8.54 32.89
N CYS A 147 2.27 -9.75 32.98
CA CYS A 147 2.58 -10.86 32.08
C CYS A 147 1.65 -10.94 30.87
N ASN A 148 1.10 -9.79 30.45
CA ASN A 148 0.22 -9.71 29.30
C ASN A 148 1.04 -9.56 28.02
N VAL A 149 1.06 -10.60 27.19
CA VAL A 149 1.76 -10.62 25.91
C VAL A 149 0.82 -10.13 24.83
N GLU A 150 1.16 -9.03 24.17
CA GLU A 150 0.40 -8.49 23.04
C GLU A 150 1.03 -8.87 21.69
N SER A 151 2.34 -9.08 21.67
CA SER A 151 3.06 -9.45 20.45
C SER A 151 4.32 -10.28 20.74
N THR A 152 4.82 -10.98 19.72
CA THR A 152 6.10 -11.70 19.78
C THR A 152 7.02 -11.10 18.72
N GLY A 153 8.21 -10.67 19.13
CA GLY A 153 9.23 -10.13 18.23
C GLY A 153 9.82 -11.21 17.33
N GLY A 154 10.43 -10.79 16.22
CA GLY A 154 11.09 -11.72 15.30
C GLY A 154 12.27 -12.49 15.91
N ASP A 155 12.82 -12.00 17.02
CA ASP A 155 13.84 -12.65 17.85
C ASP A 155 13.25 -13.66 18.87
N GLY A 156 11.93 -13.85 18.87
CA GLY A 156 11.22 -14.67 19.86
C GLY A 156 10.96 -13.97 21.19
N SER A 157 11.34 -12.70 21.35
CA SER A 157 11.06 -11.94 22.57
C SER A 157 9.55 -11.68 22.69
N LEU A 158 9.00 -11.81 23.90
CA LEU A 158 7.59 -11.50 24.17
C LEU A 158 7.46 -10.01 24.50
N TRP A 159 6.50 -9.33 23.88
CA TRP A 159 6.28 -7.89 24.05
C TRP A 159 4.87 -7.62 24.57
N GLY A 160 4.77 -6.67 25.49
CA GLY A 160 3.51 -6.16 26.04
C GLY A 160 3.48 -4.63 25.99
N PHE A 161 2.33 -4.07 26.34
CA PHE A 161 2.13 -2.64 26.43
C PHE A 161 1.61 -2.27 27.82
N GLU A 162 2.41 -1.54 28.59
CA GLU A 162 2.08 -1.15 29.96
C GLU A 162 2.45 0.32 30.17
N ASN A 163 1.59 1.08 30.85
CA ASN A 163 1.83 2.50 31.15
C ASN A 163 2.17 3.34 29.89
N GLU A 164 1.44 3.11 28.80
CA GLU A 164 1.60 3.78 27.50
C GLU A 164 2.97 3.55 26.83
N LYS A 165 3.67 2.47 27.19
CA LYS A 165 4.99 2.13 26.63
C LYS A 165 5.06 0.64 26.30
N SER A 166 5.76 0.33 25.20
CA SER A 166 6.12 -1.05 24.88
C SER A 166 7.21 -1.55 25.84
N CYS A 167 7.04 -2.78 26.32
CA CYS A 167 7.97 -3.44 27.22
C CYS A 167 8.14 -4.91 26.85
N ILE A 168 9.27 -5.50 27.25
CA ILE A 168 9.56 -6.92 27.11
C ILE A 168 8.94 -7.66 28.29
N VAL A 169 8.17 -8.70 27.99
CA VAL A 169 7.62 -9.62 28.99
C VAL A 169 8.69 -10.64 29.33
N ASP A 170 9.13 -10.64 30.59
CA ASP A 170 10.08 -11.63 31.10
C ASP A 170 9.40 -12.99 31.25
N ALA A 171 9.68 -13.89 30.31
CA ALA A 171 9.11 -15.24 30.29
C ALA A 171 9.40 -16.03 31.58
N THR A 172 10.56 -15.81 32.22
CA THR A 172 10.94 -16.50 33.45
C THR A 172 10.14 -15.98 34.64
N LYS A 173 10.01 -14.66 34.78
CA LYS A 173 9.21 -14.01 35.82
C LYS A 173 7.72 -14.36 35.69
N CYS A 174 7.26 -14.48 34.45
CA CYS A 174 5.86 -14.77 34.13
C CYS A 174 5.52 -16.26 34.09
N ASN A 175 6.50 -17.14 34.29
CA ASN A 175 6.34 -18.59 34.18
C ASN A 175 5.64 -19.02 32.87
N ILE A 176 5.89 -18.26 31.80
CA ILE A 176 5.37 -18.57 30.46
C ILE A 176 6.25 -19.70 29.96
N LYS A 177 5.66 -20.87 29.77
CA LYS A 177 6.29 -21.95 29.04
C LYS A 177 6.38 -21.53 27.59
N THR A 178 7.44 -20.79 27.26
CA THR A 178 7.90 -20.73 25.88
C THR A 178 8.26 -22.17 25.55
N ASP A 179 7.58 -22.78 24.59
CA ASP A 179 8.04 -24.03 24.00
C ASP A 179 9.36 -23.71 23.29
N THR A 180 10.42 -23.63 24.08
CA THR A 180 11.81 -23.42 23.68
C THR A 180 12.29 -24.70 23.02
N THR A 181 11.65 -25.05 21.91
CA THR A 181 12.12 -26.09 21.01
C THR A 181 12.61 -25.36 19.76
N ASN A 182 13.89 -24.98 19.83
CA ASN A 182 14.77 -24.64 18.71
C ASN A 182 14.62 -23.24 18.07
N GLN A 183 15.23 -22.21 18.69
CA GLN A 183 15.76 -21.05 17.96
C GLN A 183 17.20 -20.71 18.38
N ALA A 184 18.06 -21.73 18.36
CA ALA A 184 19.51 -21.57 18.38
C ALA A 184 20.14 -22.36 17.23
N ALA A 185 19.70 -22.07 15.99
CA ALA A 185 20.34 -22.53 14.76
C ALA A 185 19.87 -21.68 13.56
N ASN A 186 20.26 -20.40 13.53
CA ASN A 186 20.13 -19.51 12.35
C ASN A 186 21.15 -19.88 11.25
N ASN A 187 21.12 -21.15 10.84
CA ASN A 187 21.62 -21.68 9.56
C ASN A 187 21.07 -23.10 9.34
N THR A 188 19.88 -23.39 9.88
CA THR A 188 19.19 -24.65 9.58
C THR A 188 18.63 -24.54 8.18
N THR A 189 19.16 -25.36 7.27
CA THR A 189 18.58 -25.69 5.98
C THR A 189 17.16 -26.19 6.23
N THR A 190 16.20 -25.27 6.30
CA THR A 190 14.81 -25.54 6.57
C THR A 190 14.32 -26.40 5.42
N THR A 191 13.99 -27.66 5.70
CA THR A 191 13.13 -28.46 4.84
C THR A 191 11.89 -27.58 4.59
N THR A 192 11.82 -27.00 3.40
CA THR A 192 11.00 -25.83 3.06
C THR A 192 9.53 -26.20 3.22
N LYS A 193 9.02 -26.08 4.44
CA LYS A 193 7.59 -26.09 4.69
C LYS A 193 7.05 -24.90 3.91
N GLN A 194 6.31 -25.22 2.86
CA GLN A 194 5.64 -24.26 2.00
C GLN A 194 4.88 -23.24 2.87
N GLU A 195 5.29 -21.97 2.76
CA GLU A 195 4.63 -20.89 3.46
C GLU A 195 3.26 -20.65 2.83
N ARG A 196 2.24 -20.42 3.66
CA ARG A 196 0.88 -20.13 3.20
C ARG A 196 0.39 -18.87 3.87
N GLY A 197 -0.36 -18.07 3.13
CA GLY A 197 -1.09 -16.93 3.66
C GLY A 197 -2.13 -17.37 4.69
N LYS A 198 -2.74 -16.39 5.36
CA LYS A 198 -3.83 -16.64 6.32
C LYS A 198 -5.06 -17.28 5.65
N ASP A 199 -5.21 -17.03 4.36
CA ASP A 199 -6.21 -17.62 3.46
C ASP A 199 -5.86 -19.05 3.02
N GLY A 200 -4.70 -19.59 3.41
CA GLY A 200 -4.24 -20.92 3.04
C GLY A 200 -3.62 -21.00 1.65
N ILE A 201 -3.52 -19.89 0.92
CA ILE A 201 -2.91 -19.84 -0.41
C ILE A 201 -1.39 -19.95 -0.28
N LEU A 202 -0.76 -20.73 -1.16
CA LEU A 202 0.70 -20.90 -1.21
C LEU A 202 1.38 -19.56 -1.47
N ILE A 203 2.43 -19.23 -0.72
CA ILE A 203 3.33 -18.11 -1.03
C ILE A 203 4.45 -18.66 -1.90
N CYS A 204 4.66 -18.07 -3.08
CA CYS A 204 5.70 -18.50 -4.00
C CYS A 204 7.08 -18.34 -3.36
N SER A 205 7.94 -19.34 -3.56
CA SER A 205 9.36 -19.28 -3.21
C SER A 205 10.17 -18.46 -4.21
N THR A 206 9.64 -18.27 -5.43
CA THR A 206 10.23 -17.48 -6.50
C THR A 206 9.60 -16.09 -6.63
N CYS A 207 10.36 -15.18 -7.23
CA CYS A 207 9.94 -13.81 -7.50
C CYS A 207 9.42 -13.59 -8.93
N GLU A 208 9.25 -14.67 -9.69
CA GLU A 208 8.63 -14.64 -11.00
C GLU A 208 7.12 -14.66 -10.82
N TYR A 209 6.39 -13.81 -11.55
CA TYR A 209 4.94 -13.82 -11.60
C TYR A 209 4.48 -13.95 -13.05
N THR A 210 3.39 -14.69 -13.27
CA THR A 210 2.81 -14.92 -14.60
C THR A 210 1.57 -14.09 -14.86
N ARG A 211 0.89 -13.63 -13.80
CA ARG A 211 -0.29 -12.76 -13.89
C ARG A 211 -0.33 -11.76 -12.73
N ILE A 212 -1.04 -10.67 -12.97
CA ILE A 212 -1.39 -9.65 -11.98
C ILE A 212 -2.91 -9.49 -12.05
N ASP A 213 -3.58 -9.59 -10.90
CA ASP A 213 -5.02 -9.39 -10.82
C ASP A 213 -5.36 -7.90 -10.63
N ASP A 214 -6.64 -7.54 -10.76
CA ASP A 214 -7.12 -6.14 -10.67
C ASP A 214 -6.82 -5.49 -9.32
N ASP A 215 -6.66 -6.29 -8.25
CA ASP A 215 -6.30 -5.86 -6.90
C ASP A 215 -4.79 -5.67 -6.69
N THR A 216 -4.00 -5.77 -7.78
CA THR A 216 -2.53 -5.72 -7.80
C THR A 216 -1.82 -6.94 -7.22
N THR A 217 -2.56 -7.99 -6.83
CA THR A 217 -1.98 -9.25 -6.37
C THR A 217 -1.23 -9.93 -7.52
N THR A 218 0.03 -10.27 -7.29
CA THR A 218 0.86 -10.99 -8.27
C THR A 218 0.86 -12.48 -7.97
N TRP A 219 0.71 -13.29 -9.02
CA TRP A 219 0.58 -14.75 -8.91
C TRP A 219 1.59 -15.48 -9.78
N ASN A 220 1.96 -16.68 -9.36
CA ASN A 220 2.69 -17.67 -10.14
C ASN A 220 2.11 -19.07 -9.87
N THR A 221 2.69 -20.10 -10.48
CA THR A 221 2.35 -21.50 -10.23
C THR A 221 3.59 -22.25 -9.77
N GLU A 222 3.54 -22.80 -8.56
CA GLU A 222 4.63 -23.61 -8.00
C GLU A 222 4.08 -24.98 -7.57
N ASN A 223 4.76 -26.06 -7.97
CA ASN A 223 4.34 -27.43 -7.68
C ASN A 223 2.92 -27.78 -8.18
N GLY A 224 2.46 -27.12 -9.25
CA GLY A 224 1.12 -27.35 -9.81
C GLY A 224 -0.02 -26.66 -9.06
N GLU A 225 0.29 -25.82 -8.08
CA GLU A 225 -0.68 -24.99 -7.35
C GLU A 225 -0.41 -23.50 -7.65
N ASP A 226 -1.48 -22.71 -7.71
CA ASP A 226 -1.35 -21.26 -7.74
C ASP A 226 -0.75 -20.75 -6.43
N CYS A 227 0.25 -19.90 -6.55
CA CYS A 227 0.91 -19.27 -5.42
C CYS A 227 0.94 -17.76 -5.60
N ARG A 228 0.94 -17.05 -4.47
CA ARG A 228 1.03 -15.61 -4.41
C ARG A 228 2.49 -15.18 -4.35
N VAL A 229 2.90 -14.31 -5.25
CA VAL A 229 4.25 -13.70 -5.27
C VAL A 229 4.18 -12.42 -4.46
N ILE A 230 5.01 -12.28 -3.43
CA ILE A 230 4.97 -11.14 -2.52
C ILE A 230 6.01 -10.10 -2.94
N GLY A 231 5.54 -8.95 -3.45
CA GLY A 231 6.40 -7.88 -3.96
C GLY A 231 7.44 -7.39 -2.95
N SER A 232 7.07 -7.26 -1.67
CA SER A 232 7.98 -6.88 -0.56
C SER A 232 9.16 -7.83 -0.38
N ARG A 233 9.00 -9.11 -0.70
CA ARG A 233 10.07 -10.12 -0.67
C ARG A 233 10.90 -10.14 -1.94
N CYS A 234 10.37 -9.56 -3.02
CA CYS A 234 10.92 -9.64 -4.37
C CYS A 234 11.48 -8.31 -4.88
N GLY A 235 11.45 -7.26 -4.06
CA GLY A 235 12.03 -5.96 -4.39
C GLY A 235 11.24 -5.21 -5.46
N PHE A 236 9.96 -5.52 -5.65
CA PHE A 236 9.06 -4.79 -6.54
C PHE A 236 7.77 -4.40 -5.81
N ASN A 237 7.15 -3.31 -6.25
CA ASN A 237 5.90 -2.82 -5.67
C ASN A 237 4.89 -2.56 -6.79
N LYS A 238 3.80 -3.31 -6.79
CA LYS A 238 2.65 -3.11 -7.70
C LYS A 238 1.46 -2.47 -6.99
N THR A 239 1.52 -2.36 -5.67
CA THR A 239 0.46 -1.75 -4.87
C THR A 239 0.46 -0.23 -5.08
N PRO A 240 -0.66 0.47 -4.81
CA PRO A 240 -0.69 1.92 -4.83
C PRO A 240 0.08 2.56 -3.66
N HIS A 241 0.50 1.77 -2.67
CA HIS A 241 1.19 2.26 -1.48
C HIS A 241 2.69 2.41 -1.77
N PRO A 242 3.35 3.52 -1.39
CA PRO A 242 4.80 3.65 -1.55
C PRO A 242 5.56 2.71 -0.61
N TRP A 243 6.86 2.50 -0.84
CA TRP A 243 7.71 1.83 0.14
C TRP A 243 7.85 2.67 1.42
N CYS A 244 7.83 2.00 2.58
CA CYS A 244 8.21 2.62 3.84
C CYS A 244 9.71 2.92 3.83
N SER A 245 10.09 4.02 4.50
CA SER A 245 11.50 4.35 4.76
C SER A 245 12.03 3.57 5.96
N GLY A 246 11.17 3.25 6.93
CA GLY A 246 11.47 2.41 8.08
C GLY A 246 10.96 0.98 7.92
N CYS A 247 11.31 0.16 8.92
CA CYS A 247 11.02 -1.29 8.96
C CYS A 247 10.01 -1.64 10.06
N VAL A 248 9.23 -0.67 10.52
CA VAL A 248 8.22 -0.89 11.57
C VAL A 248 6.95 -1.41 10.93
N VAL A 249 6.67 -2.70 11.15
CA VAL A 249 5.44 -3.34 10.72
C VAL A 249 4.31 -2.93 11.66
N THR A 250 3.28 -2.30 11.13
CA THR A 250 2.07 -1.92 11.88
C THR A 250 0.87 -2.77 11.50
N ALA A 251 0.90 -3.42 10.33
CA ALA A 251 -0.15 -4.32 9.87
C ALA A 251 0.42 -5.39 8.92
N THR A 252 -0.33 -6.47 8.74
CA THR A 252 -0.07 -7.51 7.75
C THR A 252 -1.30 -7.67 6.89
N GLY A 253 -1.13 -7.54 5.58
CA GLY A 253 -2.22 -7.70 4.62
C GLY A 253 -2.71 -9.14 4.54
N GLU A 254 -3.87 -9.34 3.91
CA GLU A 254 -4.39 -10.69 3.62
C GLU A 254 -3.46 -11.43 2.64
N ASP A 255 -2.76 -10.67 1.80
CA ASP A 255 -1.72 -11.15 0.90
C ASP A 255 -0.49 -11.70 1.64
N GLY A 256 -0.33 -11.41 2.93
CA GLY A 256 0.87 -11.70 3.71
C GLY A 256 1.94 -10.61 3.59
N ALA A 257 1.69 -9.54 2.83
CA ALA A 257 2.61 -8.43 2.73
C ALA A 257 2.61 -7.61 4.04
N LEU A 258 3.78 -7.07 4.38
CA LEU A 258 3.97 -6.29 5.58
C LEU A 258 3.76 -4.80 5.28
N TYR A 259 2.94 -4.14 6.10
CA TYR A 259 2.62 -2.73 5.95
C TYR A 259 3.07 -1.94 7.17
N GLY A 260 3.57 -0.74 6.91
CA GLY A 260 3.90 0.28 7.91
C GLY A 260 3.00 1.50 7.79
N TRP A 261 3.12 2.40 8.76
CA TRP A 261 2.44 3.69 8.76
C TRP A 261 3.46 4.82 8.89
N GLU A 262 3.71 5.54 7.80
CA GLU A 262 4.69 6.62 7.74
C GLU A 262 4.12 7.81 6.98
N SER A 263 4.51 9.02 7.37
CA SER A 263 4.07 10.25 6.69
C SER A 263 2.54 10.36 6.53
N GLN A 264 1.78 9.88 7.52
CA GLN A 264 0.31 9.86 7.54
C GLN A 264 -0.34 9.00 6.44
N ALA A 265 0.40 8.05 5.88
CA ALA A 265 -0.12 7.10 4.89
C ALA A 265 0.37 5.67 5.18
N SER A 266 -0.39 4.69 4.68
CA SER A 266 0.08 3.31 4.64
C SER A 266 1.18 3.16 3.60
N CYS A 267 2.22 2.44 3.95
CA CYS A 267 3.34 2.13 3.07
C CYS A 267 3.65 0.62 3.13
N LEU A 268 4.21 0.08 2.06
CA LEU A 268 4.64 -1.31 1.96
C LEU A 268 6.05 -1.43 2.56
N ILE A 269 6.30 -2.42 3.41
CA ILE A 269 7.62 -2.65 4.00
C ILE A 269 8.47 -3.45 3.02
N ASN A 270 9.67 -2.99 2.69
CA ASN A 270 10.59 -3.75 1.86
C ASN A 270 11.31 -4.80 2.72
N GLU A 271 10.84 -6.05 2.67
CA GLU A 271 11.37 -7.15 3.49
C GLU A 271 12.84 -7.46 3.17
N ILE A 272 13.28 -7.20 1.93
CA ILE A 272 14.68 -7.35 1.52
C ILE A 272 15.56 -6.29 2.20
N ASP A 273 15.16 -5.02 2.14
CA ASP A 273 15.95 -3.92 2.70
C ASP A 273 15.92 -3.92 4.24
N CYS A 274 14.82 -4.40 4.81
CA CYS A 274 14.66 -4.57 6.26
C CYS A 274 15.35 -5.82 6.81
N GLY A 275 15.88 -6.70 5.95
CA GLY A 275 16.57 -7.93 6.37
C GLY A 275 15.63 -8.99 6.96
N PHE A 276 14.34 -8.94 6.64
CA PHE A 276 13.39 -10.01 6.97
C PHE A 276 13.52 -11.21 6.03
N VAL A 277 13.97 -10.97 4.80
CA VAL A 277 14.26 -12.02 3.81
C VAL A 277 15.72 -11.95 3.38
N ASP A 278 16.38 -13.11 3.37
CA ASP A 278 17.76 -13.22 2.91
C ASP A 278 17.87 -12.95 1.41
N LYS A 279 18.72 -11.98 1.04
CA LYS A 279 19.06 -11.65 -0.36
C LYS A 279 19.62 -12.82 -1.17
N LYS A 280 20.06 -13.90 -0.50
CA LYS A 280 20.79 -15.01 -1.13
C LYS A 280 19.90 -15.95 -1.94
N ASN A 281 18.62 -16.04 -1.64
CA ASN A 281 17.70 -16.97 -2.31
C ASN A 281 16.80 -16.30 -3.33
N ASN A 282 16.60 -15.00 -3.23
CA ASN A 282 15.86 -14.24 -4.24
C ASN A 282 16.86 -13.70 -5.25
N SER A 283 17.11 -14.46 -6.32
CA SER A 283 17.66 -13.86 -7.53
C SER A 283 16.73 -12.72 -7.87
N HIS A 284 17.20 -11.49 -7.72
CA HIS A 284 16.43 -10.30 -8.05
C HIS A 284 16.06 -10.45 -9.52
N VAL A 285 14.82 -10.86 -9.78
CA VAL A 285 14.33 -10.84 -11.15
C VAL A 285 14.11 -9.36 -11.37
N GLU A 286 15.07 -8.73 -12.06
CA GLU A 286 14.80 -7.50 -12.80
C GLU A 286 13.77 -7.88 -13.86
N THR A 287 12.52 -8.08 -13.42
CA THR A 287 11.39 -8.15 -14.33
C THR A 287 11.27 -6.75 -14.88
N GLU A 288 11.84 -6.54 -16.05
CA GLU A 288 11.49 -5.43 -16.91
C GLU A 288 9.95 -5.38 -16.93
N SER A 289 9.40 -4.34 -16.29
CA SER A 289 7.98 -4.18 -16.04
C SER A 289 7.16 -4.63 -17.24
N SER A 290 6.22 -5.55 -17.06
CA SER A 290 5.27 -6.00 -18.09
C SER A 290 4.49 -4.86 -18.76
N ALA A 291 4.55 -3.62 -18.25
CA ALA A 291 4.15 -2.42 -18.96
C ALA A 291 4.88 -2.22 -20.31
N ILE A 292 6.07 -2.80 -20.47
CA ILE A 292 6.80 -2.83 -21.74
C ILE A 292 6.12 -3.79 -22.73
N ALA A 293 5.54 -4.91 -22.26
CA ALA A 293 4.81 -5.84 -23.11
C ALA A 293 3.54 -5.21 -23.70
N GLU A 294 2.76 -4.45 -22.91
CA GLU A 294 1.61 -3.69 -23.43
C GLU A 294 2.03 -2.58 -24.40
N ARG A 295 3.19 -1.93 -24.17
CA ARG A 295 3.76 -0.98 -25.13
C ARG A 295 4.17 -1.65 -26.44
N TYR A 296 4.72 -2.86 -26.41
CA TYR A 296 5.07 -3.60 -27.61
C TYR A 296 3.85 -4.04 -28.42
N VAL A 297 2.76 -4.46 -27.75
CA VAL A 297 1.51 -4.81 -28.45
C VAL A 297 0.94 -3.58 -29.16
N ASN A 298 0.87 -2.43 -28.49
CA ASN A 298 0.40 -1.19 -29.10
C ASN A 298 1.33 -0.71 -30.23
N LEU A 299 2.65 -0.80 -30.05
CA LEU A 299 3.63 -0.43 -31.09
C LEU A 299 3.52 -1.35 -32.31
N TYR A 300 3.31 -2.65 -32.12
CA TYR A 300 3.13 -3.61 -33.21
C TYR A 300 1.88 -3.30 -34.04
N TYR A 301 0.75 -2.97 -33.40
CA TYR A 301 -0.46 -2.55 -34.10
C TYR A 301 -0.27 -1.26 -34.91
N VAL A 302 0.45 -0.28 -34.37
CA VAL A 302 0.78 0.97 -35.07
C VAL A 302 1.70 0.71 -36.28
N ILE A 303 2.71 -0.14 -36.14
CA ILE A 303 3.61 -0.52 -37.24
C ILE A 303 2.83 -1.28 -38.32
N ALA A 304 1.97 -2.22 -37.93
CA ALA A 304 1.14 -2.98 -38.87
C ALA A 304 0.17 -2.09 -39.67
N THR A 305 -0.46 -1.09 -39.02
CA THR A 305 -1.33 -0.12 -39.70
C THR A 305 -0.57 0.84 -40.61
N LEU A 306 0.65 1.25 -40.23
CA LEU A 306 1.50 2.07 -41.10
C LEU A 306 1.99 1.29 -42.33
N LEU A 307 2.34 0.02 -42.18
CA LEU A 307 2.72 -0.86 -43.30
C LEU A 307 1.57 -1.06 -44.29
N THR A 308 0.35 -1.30 -43.82
CA THR A 308 -0.81 -1.45 -44.71
C THR A 308 -1.13 -0.16 -45.46
N LEU A 309 -1.06 1.00 -44.80
CA LEU A 309 -1.20 2.31 -45.46
C LEU A 309 -0.14 2.56 -46.53
N PHE A 310 1.09 2.10 -46.32
CA PHE A 310 2.18 2.23 -47.29
C PHE A 310 1.96 1.37 -48.53
N ILE A 311 1.45 0.13 -48.36
CA ILE A 311 1.14 -0.77 -49.47
C ILE A 311 -0.03 -0.22 -50.31
N VAL A 312 -1.07 0.30 -49.67
CA VAL A 312 -2.26 0.84 -50.37
C VAL A 312 -1.96 2.11 -51.18
N ARG A 313 -0.99 2.94 -50.76
CA ARG A 313 -0.58 4.14 -51.51
C ARG A 313 0.47 3.89 -52.60
N GLY A 314 1.13 2.73 -52.57
CA GLY A 314 2.18 2.37 -53.53
C GLY A 314 1.69 1.64 -54.78
N PHE A 315 0.41 1.27 -54.81
CA PHE A 315 -0.32 0.74 -55.97
C PHE A 315 -1.30 1.80 -56.48
#